data_AF-A0A3B9VER8-F1
#
_entry.id   AF-A0A3B9VER8-F1
#
_cell.length_a   1.000
_cell.length_b   1.000
_cell.length_c   1.000
_cell.angle_alpha   90.00
_cell.angle_beta   90.00
_cell.angle_gamma   90.00
#
_symmetry.space_group_name_H-M   'P 1'
#
loop_
_entity.id
_entity.type
_entity.pdbx_description
1 polymer ?
#
loop_
_entity_poly.entity_id
_entity_poly.type
_entity_poly.pdbx_seq_one_letter_code
_entity_poly.pdbx_strand_id
1 'polypeptide(L)'
;MIKIYKKGAMFGLDARIALAIFGALSVISGAALYSAIQSAKTEQARQMFIKFAKASEAYYLDNYSYLPISDDTVQIYELAEDSKSLPTWKGPYVDEEKNFNGLQNFFTKNIHSLVYFKIYLLKSSDWPDSTNMHSCVKDSPDCSEWIT
;
A
#
# COMPACT_ATOMS: atom_id res chain seq x y z
N MET A 1 60.09 -7.44 49.00
CA MET A 1 59.96 -7.41 47.52
C MET A 1 58.48 -7.52 47.18
N ILE A 2 57.82 -6.42 46.82
CA ILE A 2 56.36 -6.37 46.58
C ILE A 2 56.07 -6.83 45.15
N LYS A 3 55.32 -7.92 44.98
CA LYS A 3 54.84 -8.41 43.67
C LYS A 3 53.61 -7.59 43.24
N ILE A 4 53.73 -6.81 42.18
CA ILE A 4 52.60 -6.12 41.53
C ILE A 4 51.88 -7.15 40.64
N TYR A 5 50.65 -7.54 41.00
CA TYR A 5 49.79 -8.29 40.08
C TYR A 5 49.33 -7.36 38.96
N LYS A 6 49.64 -7.69 37.70
CA LYS A 6 49.23 -6.93 36.51
C LYS A 6 47.69 -6.95 36.34
N LYS A 7 46.97 -6.06 37.04
CA LYS A 7 45.51 -5.89 36.97
C LYS A 7 44.98 -5.26 35.66
N GLY A 8 45.84 -5.08 34.65
CA GLY A 8 45.46 -4.46 33.36
C GLY A 8 45.06 -5.42 32.24
N ALA A 9 45.29 -6.73 32.38
CA ALA A 9 45.01 -7.71 31.31
C ALA A 9 43.54 -8.19 31.25
N MET A 10 42.75 -7.90 32.29
CA MET A 10 41.38 -8.43 32.42
C MET A 10 40.30 -7.51 31.81
N PHE A 11 40.59 -6.21 31.64
CA PHE A 11 39.71 -5.27 30.93
C PHE A 11 39.72 -5.46 29.41
N GLY A 12 40.78 -6.05 28.84
CA GLY A 12 40.86 -6.29 27.40
C GLY A 12 40.16 -7.57 26.94
N LEU A 13 40.06 -8.58 27.81
CA LEU A 13 39.40 -9.85 27.50
C LEU A 13 37.87 -9.69 27.51
N ASP A 14 37.33 -9.06 28.57
CA ASP A 14 35.89 -8.85 28.73
C ASP A 14 35.35 -7.79 27.75
N ALA A 15 36.13 -6.74 27.44
CA ALA A 15 35.73 -5.74 26.45
C ALA A 15 35.59 -6.31 25.03
N ARG A 16 36.39 -7.33 24.66
CA ARG A 16 36.24 -8.01 23.36
C ARG A 16 35.01 -8.91 23.31
N ILE A 17 34.71 -9.59 24.41
CA ILE A 17 33.49 -10.40 24.54
C ILE A 17 32.27 -9.48 24.49
N ALA A 18 32.28 -8.36 25.21
CA ALA A 18 31.21 -7.37 25.17
C ALA A 18 31.02 -6.78 23.75
N LEU A 19 32.12 -6.43 23.05
CA LEU A 19 32.04 -5.93 21.68
C LEU A 19 31.49 -6.97 20.71
N ALA A 20 31.84 -8.25 20.89
CA ALA A 20 31.27 -9.34 20.10
C ALA A 20 29.76 -9.53 20.38
N ILE A 21 29.33 -9.42 21.64
CA ILE A 21 27.91 -9.49 22.01
C ILE A 21 27.13 -8.30 21.42
N PHE A 22 27.63 -7.07 21.58
CA PHE A 22 26.99 -5.89 20.99
C PHE A 22 27.00 -5.93 19.46
N GLY A 23 28.06 -6.48 18.85
CA GLY A 23 28.13 -6.71 17.42
C GLY A 23 27.12 -7.75 16.93
N ALA A 24 26.94 -8.85 17.66
CA ALA A 24 25.94 -9.85 17.32
C ALA A 24 24.50 -9.32 17.51
N LEU A 25 24.23 -8.62 18.63
CA LEU A 25 22.94 -8.02 18.92
C LEU A 25 22.58 -6.91 17.91
N SER A 26 23.55 -6.13 17.43
CA SER A 26 23.30 -5.10 16.40
C SER A 26 22.90 -5.71 15.06
N VAL A 27 23.50 -6.83 14.65
CA VAL A 27 23.13 -7.54 13.42
C VAL A 27 21.75 -8.16 13.53
N ILE A 28 21.45 -8.82 14.65
CA ILE A 28 20.14 -9.44 14.90
C ILE A 28 19.03 -8.37 14.91
N SER A 29 19.25 -7.27 15.65
CA SER A 29 18.30 -6.16 15.69
C SER A 29 18.16 -5.45 14.34
N GLY A 30 19.23 -5.31 13.55
CA GLY A 30 19.18 -4.73 12.21
C GLY A 30 18.33 -5.56 11.25
N ALA A 31 18.49 -6.88 11.25
CA ALA A 31 17.67 -7.79 10.44
C ALA A 31 16.20 -7.78 10.86
N ALA A 32 15.94 -7.80 12.18
CA ALA A 32 14.59 -7.71 12.72
C ALA A 32 13.92 -6.36 12.38
N LEU A 33 14.65 -5.25 12.48
CA LEU A 33 14.17 -3.92 12.13
C LEU A 33 13.85 -3.82 10.64
N TYR A 34 14.72 -4.33 9.76
CA TYR A 34 14.46 -4.37 8.32
C TYR A 34 13.19 -5.17 8.00
N SER A 35 13.05 -6.35 8.61
CA SER A 35 11.85 -7.18 8.43
C SER A 35 10.58 -6.48 8.94
N ALA A 36 10.65 -5.79 10.09
CA ALA A 36 9.52 -5.07 10.64
C ALA A 36 9.09 -3.90 9.73
N ILE A 37 10.05 -3.19 9.14
CA ILE A 37 9.78 -2.12 8.16
C ILE A 37 9.10 -2.69 6.91
N GLN A 38 9.58 -3.83 6.40
CA GLN A 38 8.97 -4.48 5.24
C GLN A 38 7.51 -4.88 5.52
N SER A 39 7.24 -5.48 6.68
CA SER A 39 5.88 -5.83 7.11
C SER A 39 4.99 -4.60 7.26
N ALA A 40 5.51 -3.51 7.83
CA ALA A 40 4.77 -2.25 7.96
C ALA A 40 4.39 -1.64 6.60
N LYS A 41 5.29 -1.69 5.61
CA LYS A 41 5.01 -1.24 4.23
C LYS A 41 3.97 -2.10 3.54
N THR A 42 4.04 -3.42 3.70
CA THR A 42 3.03 -4.34 3.16
C THR A 42 1.65 -4.08 3.77
N GLU A 43 1.59 -3.87 5.09
CA GLU A 43 0.34 -3.53 5.77
C GLU A 43 -0.19 -2.16 5.33
N GLN A 44 0.68 -1.16 5.15
CA GLN A 44 0.30 0.14 4.61
C GLN A 44 -0.36 0.00 3.23
N ALA A 45 0.24 -0.79 2.32
CA ALA A 45 -0.34 -1.05 1.00
C ALA A 45 -1.71 -1.74 1.10
N ARG A 46 -1.84 -2.75 1.98
CA ARG A 46 -3.11 -3.45 2.21
C ARG A 46 -4.22 -2.52 2.70
N GLN A 47 -3.91 -1.64 3.66
CA GLN A 47 -4.86 -0.66 4.18
C GLN A 47 -5.32 0.32 3.08
N MET A 48 -4.45 0.63 2.12
CA MET A 48 -4.80 1.48 0.99
C MET A 48 -5.84 0.83 0.07
N PHE A 49 -5.70 -0.46 -0.25
CA PHE A 49 -6.73 -1.19 -1.02
C PHE A 49 -8.07 -1.22 -0.28
N ILE A 50 -8.05 -1.44 1.04
CA ILE A 50 -9.28 -1.41 1.86
C ILE A 50 -9.93 -0.03 1.84
N LYS A 51 -9.13 1.04 1.88
CA LYS A 51 -9.63 2.42 1.80
C LYS A 51 -10.40 2.64 0.50
N PHE A 52 -9.84 2.24 -0.65
CA PHE A 52 -10.52 2.40 -1.94
C PHE A 52 -11.78 1.54 -2.07
N ALA A 53 -11.76 0.30 -1.58
CA ALA A 53 -12.96 -0.55 -1.57
C ALA A 53 -14.09 0.10 -0.78
N LYS A 54 -13.81 0.58 0.44
CA LYS A 54 -14.79 1.30 1.27
C LYS A 54 -15.26 2.61 0.63
N ALA A 55 -14.38 3.30 -0.07
CA ALA A 55 -14.74 4.53 -0.79
C ALA A 55 -15.69 4.26 -1.95
N SER A 56 -15.46 3.19 -2.74
CA SER A 56 -16.38 2.74 -3.79
C SER A 56 -17.76 2.40 -3.21
N GLU A 57 -17.79 1.64 -2.11
CA GLU A 57 -19.03 1.30 -1.40
C GLU A 57 -19.76 2.54 -0.87
N ALA A 58 -19.05 3.49 -0.28
CA ALA A 58 -19.64 4.74 0.22
C ALA A 58 -20.23 5.59 -0.90
N TYR A 59 -19.52 5.69 -2.04
CA TYR A 59 -20.05 6.35 -3.23
C TYR A 59 -21.36 5.73 -3.71
N TYR A 60 -21.41 4.39 -3.76
CA TYR A 60 -22.62 3.65 -4.15
C TYR A 60 -23.78 3.91 -3.18
N LEU A 61 -23.53 3.93 -1.87
CA LEU A 61 -24.55 4.20 -0.86
C LEU A 61 -25.11 5.63 -0.94
N ASP A 62 -24.29 6.61 -1.28
CA ASP A 62 -24.72 8.01 -1.36
C ASP A 62 -25.43 8.34 -2.67
N ASN A 63 -24.93 7.82 -3.80
CA ASN A 63 -25.39 8.17 -5.14
C ASN A 63 -26.34 7.14 -5.75
N TYR A 64 -26.62 6.03 -5.04
CA TYR A 64 -27.45 4.91 -5.50
C TYR A 64 -27.02 4.37 -6.87
N SER A 65 -25.76 4.54 -7.22
CA SER A 65 -25.19 4.18 -8.51
C SER A 65 -23.71 3.85 -8.35
N TYR A 66 -23.26 2.89 -9.15
CA TYR A 66 -21.84 2.53 -9.22
C TYR A 66 -21.03 3.67 -9.83
N LEU A 67 -19.72 3.65 -9.57
CA LEU A 67 -18.80 4.58 -10.20
C LEU A 67 -18.97 4.54 -11.73
N PRO A 68 -18.91 5.70 -12.41
CA PRO A 68 -19.08 5.75 -13.85
C PRO A 68 -17.96 4.97 -14.54
N ILE A 69 -18.29 4.32 -15.64
CA ILE A 69 -17.37 3.47 -16.41
C ILE A 69 -17.19 4.10 -17.79
N SER A 70 -15.96 4.20 -18.23
CA SER A 70 -15.60 4.56 -19.61
C SER A 70 -14.86 3.39 -20.22
N ASP A 71 -15.44 2.82 -21.28
CA ASP A 71 -15.00 1.55 -21.87
C ASP A 71 -14.94 0.45 -20.80
N ASP A 72 -13.74 0.10 -20.35
CA ASP A 72 -13.49 -0.95 -19.35
C ASP A 72 -12.86 -0.39 -18.05
N THR A 73 -12.69 0.93 -17.97
CA THR A 73 -12.04 1.59 -16.83
C THR A 73 -13.07 2.32 -15.98
N VAL A 74 -13.07 2.02 -14.69
CA VAL A 74 -13.89 2.73 -13.72
C VAL A 74 -13.26 4.08 -13.44
N GLN A 75 -14.08 5.13 -13.46
CA GLN A 75 -13.67 6.52 -13.24
C GLN A 75 -13.43 6.77 -11.74
N ILE A 76 -12.33 6.23 -11.23
CA ILE A 76 -11.94 6.27 -9.82
C ILE A 76 -11.80 7.70 -9.27
N TYR A 77 -11.57 8.70 -10.12
CA TYR A 77 -11.45 10.09 -9.69
C TYR A 77 -12.73 10.66 -9.09
N GLU A 78 -13.92 10.09 -9.38
CA GLU A 78 -15.18 10.50 -8.73
C GLU A 78 -15.16 10.26 -7.21
N LEU A 79 -14.23 9.42 -6.74
CA LEU A 79 -13.98 9.23 -5.31
C LEU A 79 -13.25 10.41 -4.68
N ALA A 80 -12.45 11.16 -5.44
CA ALA A 80 -11.64 12.28 -4.94
C ALA A 80 -12.25 13.65 -5.29
N GLU A 81 -12.98 13.75 -6.40
CA GLU A 81 -13.59 14.98 -6.89
C GLU A 81 -14.99 14.72 -7.46
N ASP A 82 -15.92 15.65 -7.25
CA ASP A 82 -17.24 15.58 -7.87
C ASP A 82 -17.19 16.12 -9.30
N SER A 83 -16.70 15.31 -10.24
CA SER A 83 -16.56 15.75 -11.64
C SER A 83 -17.92 15.86 -12.34
N LYS A 84 -18.94 15.18 -11.81
CA LYS A 84 -20.31 15.16 -12.34
C LYS A 84 -21.24 16.18 -11.70
N SER A 85 -20.80 16.89 -10.66
CA SER A 85 -21.62 17.85 -9.90
C SER A 85 -22.92 17.20 -9.40
N LEU A 86 -22.81 15.98 -8.84
CA LEU A 86 -23.94 15.21 -8.36
C LEU A 86 -24.49 15.83 -7.05
N PRO A 87 -25.79 16.16 -6.98
CA PRO A 87 -26.37 16.74 -5.76
C PRO A 87 -26.36 15.78 -4.56
N THR A 88 -26.18 14.49 -4.82
CA THR A 88 -26.10 13.42 -3.81
C THR A 88 -24.70 13.15 -3.30
N TRP A 89 -23.67 13.74 -3.93
CA TRP A 89 -22.27 13.50 -3.57
C TRP A 89 -21.95 14.14 -2.22
N LYS A 90 -21.46 13.34 -1.27
CA LYS A 90 -21.20 13.80 0.12
C LYS A 90 -19.73 13.97 0.45
N GLY A 91 -18.83 13.77 -0.50
CA GLY A 91 -17.47 14.23 -0.30
C GLY A 91 -16.44 13.53 -1.16
N PRO A 92 -15.19 14.03 -1.07
CA PRO A 92 -14.07 13.20 -1.41
C PRO A 92 -14.09 12.00 -0.44
N TYR A 93 -14.41 10.83 -0.98
CA TYR A 93 -14.34 9.55 -0.30
C TYR A 93 -12.88 9.12 -0.06
N VAL A 94 -11.96 9.73 -0.80
CA VAL A 94 -10.51 9.55 -0.72
C VAL A 94 -9.82 10.92 -0.87
N ASP A 95 -8.67 11.10 -0.23
CA ASP A 95 -7.87 12.34 -0.21
C ASP A 95 -6.71 12.29 -1.23
N GLU A 96 -6.88 11.49 -2.28
CA GLU A 96 -5.84 11.15 -3.22
C GLU A 96 -5.83 12.12 -4.39
N GLU A 97 -4.64 12.43 -4.88
CA GLU A 97 -4.48 13.37 -5.98
C GLU A 97 -4.76 12.67 -7.32
N LYS A 98 -5.51 13.34 -8.19
CA LYS A 98 -5.69 12.90 -9.57
C LYS A 98 -4.37 12.95 -10.32
N ASN A 99 -4.02 11.85 -10.98
CA ASN A 99 -2.97 11.81 -11.99
C ASN A 99 -3.53 11.20 -13.27
N PHE A 100 -3.03 11.58 -14.46
CA PHE A 100 -3.42 11.15 -15.80
C PHE A 100 -4.66 10.24 -15.88
N ASN A 101 -4.52 8.96 -15.50
CA ASN A 101 -5.56 7.94 -15.62
C ASN A 101 -6.00 7.29 -14.27
N GLY A 102 -5.69 7.89 -13.12
CA GLY A 102 -5.96 7.27 -11.81
C GLY A 102 -5.72 8.20 -10.63
N LEU A 103 -5.54 7.60 -9.44
CA LEU A 103 -5.29 8.32 -8.20
C LEU A 103 -3.89 8.03 -7.65
N GLN A 104 -3.24 9.03 -7.09
CA GLN A 104 -1.93 8.93 -6.49
C GLN A 104 -1.91 9.46 -5.06
N ASN A 105 -1.00 8.92 -4.27
CA ASN A 105 -0.70 9.43 -2.95
C ASN A 105 0.80 9.45 -2.70
N PHE A 106 1.19 9.81 -1.48
CA PHE A 106 2.58 9.77 -1.07
C PHE A 106 3.21 8.37 -1.26
N PHE A 107 2.49 7.29 -0.96
CA PHE A 107 3.00 5.93 -1.12
C PHE A 107 3.35 5.61 -2.58
N THR A 108 2.44 5.83 -3.54
CA THR A 108 2.71 5.54 -4.95
C THR A 108 3.81 6.43 -5.52
N LYS A 109 3.83 7.71 -5.14
CA LYS A 109 4.88 8.67 -5.53
C LYS A 109 6.28 8.24 -5.07
N ASN A 110 6.40 7.59 -3.91
CA ASN A 110 7.68 7.07 -3.42
C ASN A 110 8.16 5.80 -4.16
N ILE A 111 7.27 5.10 -4.86
CA ILE A 111 7.65 3.96 -5.71
C ILE A 111 8.16 4.49 -7.05
N HIS A 112 7.32 5.23 -7.77
CA HIS A 112 7.64 5.86 -9.05
C HIS A 112 6.57 6.90 -9.43
N SER A 113 6.93 7.96 -10.15
CA SER A 113 6.00 9.03 -10.54
C SER A 113 4.84 8.57 -11.44
N LEU A 114 5.01 7.44 -12.14
CA LEU A 114 4.00 6.86 -13.03
C LEU A 114 3.08 5.82 -12.35
N VAL A 115 3.29 5.51 -11.06
CA VAL A 115 2.47 4.53 -10.34
C VAL A 115 1.23 5.22 -9.80
N TYR A 116 0.05 4.71 -10.12
CA TYR A 116 -1.23 5.24 -9.68
C TYR A 116 -2.21 4.08 -9.48
N PHE A 117 -3.24 4.31 -8.67
CA PHE A 117 -4.34 3.38 -8.49
C PHE A 117 -5.36 3.52 -9.60
N LYS A 118 -5.85 2.37 -10.05
CA LYS A 118 -7.00 2.26 -10.95
C LYS A 118 -7.98 1.23 -10.45
N ILE A 119 -9.22 1.38 -10.91
CA ILE A 119 -10.24 0.35 -10.77
C ILE A 119 -10.63 -0.12 -12.17
N TYR A 120 -10.60 -1.44 -12.36
CA TYR A 120 -11.05 -2.10 -13.57
C TYR A 120 -12.29 -2.93 -13.27
N LEU A 121 -13.20 -2.99 -14.23
CA LEU A 121 -14.33 -3.91 -14.17
C LEU A 121 -13.99 -5.16 -14.99
N LEU A 122 -13.70 -6.25 -14.30
CA LEU A 122 -13.27 -7.51 -14.92
C LEU A 122 -14.19 -8.64 -14.50
N LYS A 123 -14.20 -9.72 -15.28
CA LYS A 123 -14.95 -10.91 -14.93
C LYS A 123 -14.46 -11.52 -13.62
N SER A 124 -15.37 -12.02 -12.79
CA SER A 124 -15.04 -12.68 -11.54
C SER A 124 -14.70 -14.16 -11.73
N SER A 125 -15.26 -14.79 -12.77
CA SER A 125 -14.97 -16.17 -13.16
C SER A 125 -13.55 -16.38 -13.70
N ASP A 126 -12.96 -15.33 -14.29
CA ASP A 126 -11.64 -15.36 -14.92
C ASP A 126 -10.66 -14.53 -14.10
N TRP A 127 -9.52 -15.10 -13.72
CA TRP A 127 -8.41 -14.28 -13.21
C TRP A 127 -7.79 -13.53 -14.38
N PRO A 128 -7.75 -12.18 -14.35
CA PRO A 128 -7.20 -11.42 -15.45
C PRO A 128 -5.71 -11.72 -15.63
N ASP A 129 -5.31 -12.10 -16.85
CA ASP A 129 -3.90 -12.23 -17.23
C ASP A 129 -3.39 -10.95 -17.92
N SER A 130 -2.08 -10.84 -18.08
CA SER A 130 -1.43 -9.64 -18.66
C SER A 130 -1.70 -9.44 -20.16
N THR A 131 -2.37 -10.38 -20.83
CA THR A 131 -2.61 -10.38 -22.27
C THR A 131 -4.08 -10.17 -22.63
N ASN A 132 -5.01 -10.56 -21.75
CA ASN A 132 -6.44 -10.29 -21.89
C ASN A 132 -7.01 -9.82 -20.55
N MET A 133 -7.16 -8.51 -20.40
CA MET A 133 -8.13 -7.99 -19.43
C MET A 133 -9.51 -8.43 -19.92
N HIS A 134 -10.06 -9.48 -19.30
CA HIS A 134 -11.39 -10.00 -19.58
C HIS A 134 -12.43 -8.97 -19.14
N SER A 135 -12.60 -7.94 -19.97
CA SER A 135 -13.45 -6.80 -19.67
C SER A 135 -14.89 -7.23 -19.50
N CYS A 136 -15.53 -6.60 -18.52
CA CYS A 136 -16.88 -6.92 -18.17
C CYS A 136 -17.85 -5.88 -18.74
N VAL A 137 -18.96 -6.35 -19.28
CA VAL A 137 -20.05 -5.46 -19.74
C VAL A 137 -20.90 -5.09 -18.54
N LYS A 138 -21.27 -3.81 -18.42
CA LYS A 138 -22.19 -3.28 -17.41
C LYS A 138 -23.43 -4.19 -17.28
N ASP A 139 -23.77 -4.57 -16.05
CA ASP A 139 -24.91 -5.43 -15.67
C ASP A 139 -24.75 -6.95 -15.88
N SER A 140 -23.55 -7.45 -16.21
CA SER A 140 -23.28 -8.89 -16.11
C SER A 140 -23.14 -9.33 -14.64
N PRO A 141 -23.78 -10.44 -14.22
CA PRO A 141 -23.69 -10.96 -12.85
C PRO A 141 -22.29 -11.47 -12.49
N ASP A 142 -21.41 -11.60 -13.48
CA ASP A 142 -20.04 -12.09 -13.34
C ASP A 142 -19.02 -10.96 -13.31
N CYS A 143 -19.40 -9.71 -13.01
CA CYS A 143 -18.45 -8.59 -12.92
C CYS A 143 -17.97 -8.34 -11.48
N SER A 144 -16.70 -7.99 -11.33
CA SER A 144 -16.10 -7.57 -10.06
C SER A 144 -15.18 -6.37 -10.27
N GLU A 145 -15.08 -5.52 -9.23
CA GLU A 145 -14.15 -4.38 -9.22
C GLU A 145 -12.76 -4.83 -8.78
N TRP A 146 -11.75 -4.55 -9.62
CA TRP A 146 -10.35 -4.88 -9.35
C TRP A 146 -9.55 -3.60 -9.14
N ILE A 147 -8.99 -3.45 -7.96
CA ILE A 147 -8.13 -2.32 -7.60
C ILE A 147 -6.67 -2.71 -7.89
N THR A 148 -5.99 -1.94 -8.74
CA THR A 148 -4.60 -2.19 -9.17
C THR A 148 -3.71 -1.00 -8.89
#